data_AF-A0AAD2YTB9-F1
#
_entry.id   AF-A0AAD2YTB9-F1
#
_cell.length_a   1.000
_cell.length_b   1.000
_cell.length_c   1.000
_cell.angle_alpha   90.00
_cell.angle_beta   90.00
_cell.angle_gamma   90.00
#
_symmetry.space_group_name_H-M   'P 1'
#
loop_
_entity.id
_entity.type
_entity.pdbx_description
1 polymer ?
#
loop_
_entity_poly.entity_id
_entity_poly.type
_entity_poly.pdbx_seq_one_letter_code
_entity_poly.pdbx_strand_id
1 'polypeptide(L)'
;MVKDIKRSIRDKYKRRETGLRIVLEDFIIHANDRIDESRAGVARNSNDIKLYIQKCQELLDVLPEIKEPEFNFNLSLDDFYQTLEVPKIVIENDSNELSEELFKEFEEQNRDFFDQTEINK
;
A
#
# COMPACT_ATOMS: atom_id res chain seq x y z
N MET A 1 29.19 -15.99 0.57
CA MET A 1 29.01 -14.55 0.26
C MET A 1 29.12 -13.77 1.56
N VAL A 2 30.24 -13.09 1.82
CA VAL A 2 30.44 -12.35 3.08
C VAL A 2 29.58 -11.09 3.01
N LYS A 3 28.57 -10.97 3.88
CA LYS A 3 27.76 -9.75 3.97
C LYS A 3 28.67 -8.60 4.40
N ASP A 4 28.78 -7.57 3.57
CA ASP A 4 29.53 -6.36 3.91
C ASP A 4 28.77 -5.62 5.04
N ILE A 5 29.21 -5.84 6.27
CA ILE A 5 28.60 -5.28 7.49
C ILE A 5 28.61 -3.75 7.42
N LYS A 6 29.68 -3.14 6.89
CA LYS A 6 29.80 -1.69 6.78
C LYS A 6 28.75 -1.12 5.82
N ARG A 7 28.46 -1.82 4.73
CA ARG A 7 27.37 -1.45 3.81
C ARG A 7 26.01 -1.54 4.51
N SER A 8 25.73 -2.65 5.20
CA SER A 8 24.46 -2.84 5.90
C SER A 8 24.19 -1.75 6.95
N ILE A 9 25.22 -1.36 7.71
CA ILE A 9 25.12 -0.27 8.68
C ILE A 9 24.81 1.06 7.97
N ARG A 10 25.53 1.41 6.91
CA ARG A 10 25.28 2.64 6.15
C ARG A 10 23.85 2.69 5.58
N ASP A 11 23.39 1.59 5.00
CA ASP A 11 22.04 1.51 4.43
C ASP A 11 20.95 1.61 5.51
N LYS A 12 21.24 1.14 6.73
CA LYS A 12 20.35 1.32 7.89
C LYS A 12 20.22 2.79 8.29
N TYR A 13 21.34 3.52 8.37
CA TYR A 13 21.30 4.94 8.73
C TYR A 13 20.64 5.80 7.65
N LYS A 14 20.92 5.54 6.37
CA LYS A 14 20.23 6.21 5.26
C LYS A 14 18.70 6.06 5.35
N ARG A 15 18.20 4.85 5.59
CA ARG A 15 16.76 4.61 5.77
C ARG A 15 16.18 5.35 6.97
N ARG A 16 16.95 5.48 8.06
CA ARG A 16 16.53 6.23 9.25
C ARG A 16 16.49 7.72 9.00
N GLU A 17 17.46 8.27 8.28
CA GLU A 17 17.46 9.68 7.86
C GLU A 17 16.25 10.00 6.99
N THR A 18 15.96 9.16 5.99
CA THR A 18 14.76 9.28 5.16
C THR A 18 13.48 9.21 6.00
N GLY A 19 13.38 8.23 6.90
CA GLY A 19 12.23 8.09 7.78
C GLY A 19 12.05 9.29 8.71
N LEU A 20 13.14 9.84 9.24
CA LEU A 20 13.11 11.03 10.08
C LEU A 20 12.60 12.25 9.31
N ARG A 21 13.06 12.44 8.06
CA ARG A 21 12.59 13.54 7.20
C ARG A 21 11.07 13.50 7.01
N ILE A 22 10.53 12.32 6.65
CA ILE A 22 9.09 12.11 6.46
C ILE A 22 8.30 12.48 7.73
N VAL A 23 8.76 12.00 8.89
CA VAL A 23 8.07 12.27 10.17
C VAL A 23 8.12 13.75 10.54
N LEU A 24 9.21 14.45 10.26
CA LEU A 24 9.33 15.89 10.50
C LEU A 24 8.41 16.69 9.58
N GLU A 25 8.34 16.34 8.30
CA GLU A 25 7.43 16.96 7.33
C GLU A 25 5.97 16.79 7.75
N ASP A 26 5.58 15.56 8.10
CA ASP A 26 4.23 15.23 8.59
C ASP A 26 3.87 16.02 9.85
N PHE A 27 4.80 16.09 10.81
CA PHE A 27 4.61 16.90 12.01
C PHE A 27 4.38 18.38 11.68
N ILE A 28 5.18 18.96 10.78
CA ILE A 28 5.04 20.37 10.39
C ILE A 28 3.69 20.62 9.74
N ILE A 29 3.22 19.73 8.86
CA ILE A 29 1.90 19.84 8.21
C ILE A 29 0.80 19.92 9.28
N HIS A 30 0.76 18.96 10.20
CA HIS A 30 -0.24 18.92 11.25
C HIS A 30 -0.12 20.06 12.27
N ALA A 31 1.10 20.50 12.57
CA ALA A 31 1.34 21.62 13.46
C ALA A 31 0.86 22.94 12.86
N ASN A 32 1.04 23.15 11.55
CA ASN A 32 0.52 24.31 10.82
C ASN A 32 -1.01 24.31 10.79
N ASP A 33 -1.63 23.17 10.52
CA ASP A 33 -3.09 23.04 10.57
C ASP A 33 -3.67 23.40 11.95
N ARG A 34 -2.92 23.11 13.01
CA ARG A 34 -3.33 23.44 14.39
C ARG A 34 -3.17 24.92 14.75
N ILE A 35 -2.23 25.62 14.12
CA ILE A 35 -2.03 27.06 14.35
C ILE A 35 -2.99 27.88 13.48
N ASP A 36 -3.47 27.32 12.38
CA ASP A 36 -4.43 28.00 11.50
C ASP A 36 -5.76 28.25 12.23
N GLU A 37 -5.92 29.50 12.67
CA GLU A 37 -7.10 29.97 13.41
C GLU A 37 -8.39 29.80 12.61
N SER A 38 -8.32 29.79 11.27
CA SER A 38 -9.48 29.59 10.40
C SER A 38 -10.01 28.16 10.46
N ARG A 39 -9.13 27.18 10.72
CA ARG A 39 -9.45 25.75 10.76
C ARG A 39 -9.69 25.25 12.18
N ALA A 40 -8.84 25.63 13.13
CA ALA A 40 -8.80 25.03 14.47
C ALA A 40 -9.20 26.00 15.61
N GLY A 41 -9.42 27.28 15.31
CA GLY A 41 -9.64 28.33 16.31
C GLY A 41 -8.35 28.73 17.05
N VAL A 42 -8.49 29.44 18.18
CA VAL A 42 -7.33 29.99 18.91
C VAL A 42 -6.59 28.90 19.70
N ALA A 43 -5.41 28.50 19.21
CA ALA A 43 -4.53 27.58 19.92
C ALA A 43 -3.82 28.27 21.10
N ARG A 44 -4.09 27.81 22.32
CA ARG A 44 -3.54 28.38 23.57
C ARG A 44 -2.01 28.36 23.66
N ASN A 45 -1.38 27.39 22.98
CA ASN A 45 0.07 27.17 22.98
C ASN A 45 0.70 27.49 21.60
N SER A 46 0.11 28.41 20.83
CA SER A 46 0.54 28.70 19.45
C SER A 46 2.02 29.08 19.33
N ASN A 47 2.57 29.81 20.32
CA ASN A 47 3.98 30.20 20.35
C ASN A 47 4.93 28.99 20.46
N ASP A 48 4.60 28.02 21.31
CA ASP A 48 5.40 26.81 21.47
C ASP A 48 5.38 25.96 20.19
N ILE A 49 4.20 25.83 19.57
CA ILE A 49 4.04 25.08 18.32
C ILE A 49 4.87 25.74 17.20
N LYS A 50 4.86 27.08 17.10
CA LYS A 50 5.70 27.82 16.15
C LYS A 50 7.19 27.58 16.38
N LEU A 51 7.62 27.56 17.64
CA LEU A 51 9.01 27.25 18.00
C LEU A 51 9.40 25.83 17.58
N TYR A 52 8.52 24.85 17.78
CA TYR A 52 8.79 23.47 17.36
C TYR A 52 8.82 23.33 15.84
N ILE A 53 7.92 23.99 15.11
CA ILE A 53 7.96 24.03 13.64
C ILE A 53 9.30 24.58 13.15
N GLN A 54 9.76 25.70 13.74
CA GLN A 54 11.05 26.28 13.37
C GLN A 54 12.20 25.29 13.60
N LYS A 55 12.25 24.62 14.75
CA LYS A 55 13.28 23.61 15.04
C LYS A 55 13.21 22.42 14.08
N CYS A 56 12.01 21.99 13.69
CA CYS A 56 11.84 20.92 12.71
C CYS A 56 12.33 21.36 11.32
N GLN A 57 12.11 22.62 10.92
CA GLN A 57 12.65 23.18 9.68
C GLN A 57 14.18 23.22 9.70
N GLU A 58 14.79 23.69 10.79
CA GLU A 58 16.26 23.69 10.97
C GLU A 58 16.85 22.27 10.87
N LEU A 59 16.13 21.25 11.36
CA LEU A 59 16.55 19.85 11.21
C LEU A 59 16.39 19.34 9.77
N LEU A 60 15.35 19.75 9.06
CA LEU A 60 15.12 19.37 7.66
C LEU A 60 16.22 19.89 6.73
N ASP A 61 16.76 21.08 7.00
CA ASP A 61 17.85 21.68 6.20
C ASP A 61 19.15 20.86 6.25
N VAL A 62 19.35 20.08 7.32
CA VAL A 62 20.53 19.21 7.49
C VAL A 62 20.28 17.81 6.89
N LEU A 63 19.02 17.39 6.75
CA LEU A 63 18.66 16.06 6.27
C LEU A 63 18.68 16.00 4.74
N PRO A 64 19.09 14.86 4.15
CA PRO A 64 19.11 14.70 2.70
C PRO A 64 17.69 14.77 2.14
N GLU A 65 17.52 15.55 1.06
CA GLU A 65 16.26 15.61 0.33
C GLU A 65 15.88 14.23 -0.22
N ILE A 66 14.60 13.89 -0.07
CA ILE A 66 14.05 12.70 -0.72
C ILE A 66 13.82 13.06 -2.18
N LYS A 67 14.70 12.56 -3.05
CA LYS A 67 14.44 12.59 -4.49
C LYS A 67 13.33 11.59 -4.78
N GLU A 68 12.19 12.08 -5.25
CA GLU A 68 11.17 11.21 -5.80
C GLU A 68 11.79 10.41 -6.96
N PRO A 69 11.51 9.10 -7.05
CA PRO A 69 11.92 8.35 -8.23
C PRO A 69 11.24 8.99 -9.44
N GLU A 70 12.05 9.44 -10.40
CA GLU A 70 11.54 9.89 -11.69
C GLU A 70 10.85 8.72 -12.37
N PHE A 71 9.52 8.67 -12.29
CA PHE A 71 8.73 7.71 -13.03
C PHE A 71 8.72 8.13 -14.50
N ASN A 72 9.65 7.58 -15.29
CA ASN A 72 9.56 7.62 -16.73
C ASN A 72 8.42 6.69 -17.18
N PHE A 73 7.20 7.24 -17.28
CA PHE A 73 6.07 6.62 -17.96
C PHE A 73 6.26 6.64 -19.49
N ASN A 74 7.41 6.15 -19.96
CA ASN A 74 7.62 5.84 -21.38
C ASN A 74 7.07 4.44 -21.73
N LEU A 75 6.12 3.92 -20.94
CA LEU A 75 5.26 2.85 -21.42
C LEU A 75 4.24 3.49 -22.36
N SER A 76 4.29 3.14 -23.64
CA SER A 76 3.14 3.41 -24.50
C SER A 76 1.92 2.67 -23.93
N LEU A 77 0.73 3.26 -24.06
CA LEU A 77 -0.52 2.51 -23.83
C LEU A 77 -0.54 1.21 -24.64
N ASP A 78 0.10 1.21 -25.82
CA ASP A 78 0.22 0.01 -26.67
C ASP A 78 1.05 -1.11 -26.02
N ASP A 79 2.13 -0.77 -25.30
CA ASP A 79 2.95 -1.75 -24.58
C ASP A 79 2.17 -2.39 -23.43
N PHE A 80 1.33 -1.58 -22.76
CA PHE A 80 0.44 -2.09 -21.71
C PHE A 80 -0.61 -3.05 -22.28
N TYR A 81 -1.26 -2.72 -23.40
CA TYR A 81 -2.25 -3.62 -24.01
C TYR A 81 -1.64 -4.90 -24.60
N GLN A 82 -0.42 -4.85 -25.16
CA GLN A 82 0.28 -6.05 -25.61
C GLN A 82 0.56 -7.04 -24.46
N THR A 83 0.82 -6.55 -23.25
CA THR A 83 0.99 -7.44 -22.08
C THR A 83 -0.32 -8.08 -21.61
N LEU A 84 -1.47 -7.49 -21.93
CA LEU A 84 -2.79 -8.04 -21.58
C LEU A 84 -3.33 -9.04 -22.61
N GLU A 85 -2.83 -9.01 -23.85
CA GLU A 85 -3.25 -9.93 -24.92
C GLU A 85 -2.69 -11.36 -24.78
N VAL A 86 -1.81 -11.63 -23.81
CA VAL A 86 -1.30 -12.98 -23.58
C VAL A 86 -1.49 -13.44 -22.13
N PRO A 87 -2.64 -14.07 -21.87
CA PRO A 87 -2.65 -15.37 -21.24
C PRO A 87 -3.14 -16.37 -22.29
N LYS A 88 -2.21 -16.97 -23.05
CA LYS A 88 -2.48 -18.27 -23.68
C LYS A 88 -2.56 -19.31 -22.56
N ILE A 89 -3.68 -19.34 -21.85
CA ILE A 89 -4.09 -20.55 -21.14
C ILE A 89 -4.41 -21.52 -22.26
N VAL A 90 -3.55 -22.53 -22.41
CA VAL A 90 -3.82 -23.69 -23.26
C VAL A 90 -5.00 -24.43 -22.61
N ILE A 91 -6.22 -24.04 -22.98
CA ILE A 91 -7.43 -24.83 -22.71
C ILE A 91 -7.62 -25.70 -23.94
N GLU A 92 -6.79 -26.74 -24.07
CA GLU A 92 -7.09 -27.86 -24.96
C GLU A 92 -7.55 -29.02 -24.06
N ASN A 93 -8.88 -29.23 -24.06
CA ASN A 93 -9.57 -30.52 -23.95
C ASN A 93 -10.00 -31.17 -22.61
N ASP A 94 -9.85 -30.58 -21.43
CA ASP A 94 -10.28 -31.27 -20.17
C ASP A 94 -11.38 -30.56 -19.34
N SER A 95 -12.12 -29.58 -19.91
CA SER A 95 -13.09 -28.80 -19.13
C SER A 95 -14.47 -29.46 -18.93
N ASN A 96 -14.84 -30.48 -19.70
CA ASN A 96 -16.18 -31.09 -19.57
C ASN A 96 -16.24 -32.17 -18.49
N GLU A 97 -15.23 -33.04 -18.35
CA GLU A 97 -15.26 -34.14 -17.37
C GLU A 97 -15.17 -33.65 -15.92
N LEU A 98 -14.36 -32.63 -15.65
CA LEU A 98 -14.25 -32.02 -14.32
C LEU A 98 -15.55 -31.35 -13.85
N SER A 99 -16.38 -30.87 -14.80
CA SER A 99 -17.64 -30.22 -14.45
C SER A 99 -18.69 -31.23 -13.98
N GLU A 100 -18.77 -32.40 -14.61
CA GLU A 100 -19.76 -33.42 -14.26
C GLU A 100 -19.46 -34.11 -12.93
N GLU A 101 -18.19 -34.32 -12.59
CA GLU A 101 -17.81 -34.89 -11.28
C GLU A 101 -18.11 -33.92 -10.13
N LEU A 102 -17.78 -32.63 -10.29
CA LEU A 102 -18.09 -31.59 -9.29
C LEU A 102 -19.60 -31.42 -9.07
N PHE A 103 -20.41 -31.55 -10.11
CA PHE A 103 -21.88 -31.50 -9.98
C PHE A 103 -22.45 -32.71 -9.23
N LYS A 104 -21.94 -33.93 -9.48
CA LYS A 104 -22.37 -35.12 -8.74
C LYS A 104 -21.99 -35.08 -7.26
N GLU A 105 -20.77 -34.62 -6.96
CA GLU A 105 -20.29 -34.49 -5.58
C GLU A 105 -21.12 -33.45 -4.79
N PHE A 106 -21.58 -32.38 -5.46
CA PHE A 106 -22.47 -31.39 -4.88
C PHE A 106 -23.90 -31.92 -4.64
N GLU A 107 -24.44 -32.76 -5.53
CA GLU A 107 -25.76 -33.36 -5.34
C GLU A 107 -25.78 -34.43 -4.22
N GLU A 108 -24.73 -35.24 -4.10
CA GLU A 108 -24.63 -36.25 -3.04
C GLU A 108 -24.52 -35.62 -1.65
N GLN A 109 -23.78 -34.52 -1.50
CA GLN A 109 -23.64 -33.85 -0.20
C GLN A 109 -24.91 -33.13 0.27
N ASN A 110 -25.82 -32.80 -0.65
CA ASN A 110 -27.01 -32.00 -0.32
C ASN A 110 -28.32 -32.81 -0.31
N ARG A 111 -28.29 -34.12 -0.61
CA ARG A 111 -29.50 -34.98 -0.56
C ARG A 111 -30.19 -34.98 0.81
N ASP A 112 -29.41 -35.00 1.90
CA ASP A 112 -29.95 -34.99 3.26
C ASP A 112 -30.64 -33.67 3.64
N PHE A 113 -30.41 -32.59 2.88
CA PHE A 113 -30.99 -31.27 3.13
C PHE A 113 -32.33 -31.07 2.43
N PHE A 114 -32.57 -31.74 1.28
CA PHE A 114 -33.81 -31.59 0.52
C PHE A 114 -34.95 -32.46 1.06
N ASP A 115 -34.67 -33.64 1.65
CA ASP A 115 -35.69 -34.53 2.23
C ASP A 115 -36.40 -33.93 3.47
N GLN A 116 -35.79 -32.96 4.16
CA GLN A 116 -36.42 -32.29 5.31
C GLN A 116 -37.45 -31.21 4.91
N THR A 117 -37.46 -30.79 3.64
CA THR A 117 -38.36 -29.72 3.18
C THR A 117 -39.73 -30.22 2.69
N GLU A 118 -39.90 -31.54 2.48
CA GLU A 118 -41.17 -32.12 2.03
C GLU A 118 -42.09 -32.61 3.16
N ILE A 119 -41.65 -32.60 4.43
CA ILE A 119 -42.49 -33.03 5.57
C ILE A 119 -43.31 -31.88 6.19
N ASN A 120 -43.02 -30.62 5.86
CA ASN A 120 -43.74 -29.44 6.38
C ASN A 120 -44.54 -28.71 5.29
N LYS A 121 -45.43 -29.41 4.59
CA LYS A 121 -46.54 -28.81 3.83
C LYS A 121 -47.88 -29.40 4.25
#